data_AF-A0AAW0M567-F1
#
_entry.id   AF-A0AAW0M567-F1
#
_cell.length_a   1.000
_cell.length_b   1.000
_cell.length_c   1.000
_cell.angle_alpha   90.00
_cell.angle_beta   90.00
_cell.angle_gamma   90.00
#
_symmetry.space_group_name_H-M   'P 1'
#
loop_
_entity.id
_entity.type
_entity.pdbx_description
1 polymer ?
#
loop_
_entity_poly.entity_id
_entity_poly.type
_entity_poly.pdbx_seq_one_letter_code
_entity_poly.pdbx_strand_id
1 'polypeptide(L)'
;MLFAGWFHYHKAAPKLAWFQDVESMLNHHLAGLLGLGSLSWVGHQVHVSLLINQFLNARVDPKEIPLPHEFILNRDLLAQLYPSFAEGATPFFTLNLSKYADFLTFRGGLDPVTGGLWLTDIAHHHLAIAILFLIAGHMSRTNWGIGHGIKDILEAHKGPFTGQGHKGLYEILTTSWHAQLSINLAMLGSHGLLGYLLLPSTTEACFTVNH
;
A
#
# COMPACT_ATOMS: atom_id res chain seq x y z
N MET A 1 11.14 -16.39 -8.22
CA MET A 1 12.05 -16.08 -7.10
C MET A 1 13.35 -16.89 -7.15
N LEU A 2 13.32 -18.23 -7.16
CA LEU A 2 14.54 -19.05 -7.16
C LEU A 2 15.50 -18.78 -8.33
N PHE A 3 14.98 -18.66 -9.56
CA PHE A 3 15.81 -18.33 -10.72
C PHE A 3 16.49 -16.96 -10.60
N ALA A 4 15.76 -15.93 -10.18
CA ALA A 4 16.32 -14.60 -9.96
C ALA A 4 17.41 -14.61 -8.89
N GLY A 5 17.22 -15.37 -7.80
CA GLY A 5 18.24 -15.57 -6.76
C GLY A 5 19.51 -16.25 -7.30
N TRP A 6 19.36 -17.37 -8.02
CA TRP A 6 20.49 -18.02 -8.69
C TRP A 6 21.19 -17.09 -9.68
N PHE A 7 20.43 -16.34 -10.47
CA PHE A 7 20.95 -15.44 -11.48
C PHE A 7 21.75 -14.28 -10.86
N HIS A 8 21.20 -13.61 -9.85
CA HIS A 8 21.88 -12.51 -9.15
C HIS A 8 23.00 -12.97 -8.22
N TYR A 9 23.15 -14.27 -7.97
CA TYR A 9 24.31 -14.80 -7.25
C TYR A 9 25.41 -15.30 -8.21
N HIS A 10 25.06 -16.04 -9.27
CA HIS A 10 26.02 -16.73 -10.13
C HIS A 10 26.28 -16.06 -11.49
N LYS A 11 25.37 -15.23 -12.00
CA LYS A 11 25.47 -14.64 -13.35
C LYS A 11 25.66 -13.14 -13.34
N ALA A 12 24.90 -12.43 -12.52
CA ALA A 12 24.89 -10.98 -12.46
C ALA A 12 24.91 -10.50 -11.00
N ALA A 13 26.02 -10.80 -10.30
CA ALA A 13 26.25 -10.37 -8.93
C ALA A 13 26.39 -8.85 -8.83
N PRO A 14 25.51 -8.15 -8.09
CA PRO A 14 25.62 -6.71 -7.89
C PRO A 14 26.87 -6.34 -7.09
N LYS A 15 27.38 -5.13 -7.30
CA LYS A 15 28.51 -4.58 -6.54
C LYS A 15 28.04 -3.98 -5.22
N LEU A 16 28.94 -3.81 -4.26
CA LEU A 16 28.64 -3.21 -2.95
C LEU A 16 27.98 -1.82 -3.07
N ALA A 17 28.44 -0.99 -4.03
CA ALA A 17 27.85 0.33 -4.28
C ALA A 17 26.35 0.28 -4.61
N TRP A 18 25.87 -0.81 -5.23
CA TRP A 18 24.44 -0.98 -5.50
C TRP A 18 23.65 -1.29 -4.22
N PHE A 19 24.22 -2.12 -3.32
CA PHE A 19 23.59 -2.41 -2.02
C PHE A 19 23.59 -1.21 -1.06
N GLN A 20 24.54 -0.29 -1.22
CA GLN A 20 24.69 0.89 -0.38
C GLN A 20 24.02 2.14 -0.95
N ASP A 21 23.39 2.06 -2.13
CA ASP A 21 22.59 3.14 -2.70
C ASP A 21 21.23 3.22 -2.00
N VAL A 22 21.24 3.75 -0.77
CA VAL A 22 20.07 3.81 0.11
C VAL A 22 19.04 4.78 -0.42
N GLU A 23 19.44 5.90 -1.01
CA GLU A 23 18.52 6.85 -1.62
C GLU A 23 17.70 6.20 -2.75
N SER A 24 18.35 5.45 -3.65
CA SER A 24 17.65 4.69 -4.70
C SER A 24 16.76 3.61 -4.10
N MET A 25 17.27 2.84 -3.13
CA MET A 25 16.51 1.79 -2.45
C MET A 25 15.23 2.35 -1.80
N LEU A 26 15.33 3.46 -1.06
CA LEU A 26 14.19 4.09 -0.39
C LEU A 26 13.16 4.60 -1.40
N ASN A 27 13.60 5.27 -2.46
CA ASN A 27 12.70 5.77 -3.50
C ASN A 27 11.94 4.63 -4.19
N HIS A 28 12.64 3.55 -4.56
CA HIS A 28 12.01 2.38 -5.20
C HIS A 28 11.10 1.60 -4.26
N HIS A 29 11.44 1.46 -2.97
CA HIS A 29 10.57 0.77 -2.03
C HIS A 29 9.34 1.61 -1.66
N LEU A 30 9.49 2.91 -1.42
CA LEU A 30 8.35 3.76 -1.09
C LEU A 30 7.43 3.95 -2.32
N ALA A 31 7.93 4.47 -3.44
CA ALA A 31 7.07 4.72 -4.59
C ALA A 31 6.72 3.44 -5.35
N GLY A 32 7.71 2.58 -5.60
CA GLY A 32 7.51 1.36 -6.38
C GLY A 32 6.79 0.26 -5.61
N LEU A 33 7.41 -0.26 -4.55
CA LEU A 33 6.87 -1.41 -3.82
C LEU A 33 5.57 -1.05 -3.07
N LEU A 34 5.58 0.02 -2.25
CA LEU A 34 4.42 0.39 -1.44
C LEU A 34 3.40 1.22 -2.23
N GLY A 35 3.86 2.24 -2.97
CA GLY A 35 3.02 3.14 -3.75
C GLY A 35 2.29 2.44 -4.90
N LEU A 36 3.03 1.87 -5.87
CA LEU A 36 2.41 1.15 -6.99
C LEU A 36 1.73 -0.14 -6.53
N GLY A 37 2.25 -0.80 -5.48
CA GLY A 37 1.58 -1.93 -4.85
C GLY A 37 0.18 -1.55 -4.36
N SER A 38 0.07 -0.50 -3.55
CA SER A 38 -1.23 0.00 -3.08
C SER A 38 -2.12 0.53 -4.19
N LEU A 39 -1.55 1.21 -5.20
CA LEU A 39 -2.30 1.71 -6.36
C LEU A 39 -2.90 0.56 -7.17
N SER A 40 -2.13 -0.50 -7.40
CA SER A 40 -2.62 -1.70 -8.07
C SER A 40 -3.69 -2.41 -7.26
N TRP A 41 -3.57 -2.40 -5.93
CA TRP A 41 -4.54 -3.00 -5.03
C TRP A 41 -5.88 -2.25 -5.04
N VAL A 42 -5.88 -0.91 -4.98
CA VAL A 42 -7.14 -0.16 -5.14
C VAL A 42 -7.75 -0.36 -6.52
N GLY A 43 -6.93 -0.44 -7.59
CA GLY A 43 -7.42 -0.79 -8.93
C GLY A 43 -8.13 -2.15 -8.93
N HIS A 44 -7.54 -3.17 -8.30
CA HIS A 44 -8.18 -4.47 -8.13
C HIS A 44 -9.48 -4.38 -7.30
N GLN A 45 -9.45 -3.68 -6.17
CA GLN A 45 -10.62 -3.53 -5.31
C GLN A 45 -11.78 -2.87 -6.05
N VAL A 46 -11.53 -1.79 -6.79
CA VAL A 46 -12.55 -1.04 -7.51
C VAL A 46 -13.11 -1.82 -8.69
N HIS A 47 -12.25 -2.46 -9.48
CA HIS A 47 -12.65 -3.12 -10.73
C HIS A 47 -13.01 -4.61 -10.58
N VAL A 48 -12.78 -5.22 -9.42
CA VAL A 48 -13.06 -6.64 -9.19
C VAL A 48 -13.81 -6.84 -7.88
N SER A 49 -13.18 -6.54 -6.74
CA SER A 49 -13.71 -6.93 -5.43
C SER A 49 -15.03 -6.23 -5.09
N LEU A 50 -15.13 -4.91 -5.35
CA LEU A 50 -16.33 -4.11 -5.06
C LEU A 50 -17.56 -4.58 -5.83
N LEU A 51 -17.38 -5.02 -7.06
CA LEU A 51 -18.47 -5.45 -7.94
C LEU A 51 -19.03 -6.79 -7.48
N ILE A 52 -18.14 -7.75 -7.24
CA ILE A 52 -18.51 -9.07 -6.73
C ILE A 52 -19.18 -8.93 -5.36
N ASN A 53 -18.65 -8.05 -4.49
CA ASN A 53 -19.18 -7.87 -3.15
C ASN A 53 -20.62 -7.31 -3.13
N GLN A 54 -21.03 -6.52 -4.13
CA GLN A 54 -22.43 -6.08 -4.25
C GLN A 54 -23.38 -7.27 -4.44
N PHE A 55 -23.02 -8.21 -5.32
CA PHE A 55 -23.82 -9.42 -5.55
C PHE A 55 -23.80 -10.36 -4.34
N LEU A 56 -22.64 -10.55 -3.71
CA LEU A 56 -22.53 -11.38 -2.51
C LEU A 56 -23.35 -10.80 -1.34
N ASN A 57 -23.33 -9.49 -1.15
CA ASN A 57 -24.16 -8.81 -0.15
C ASN A 57 -25.67 -8.94 -0.47
N ALA A 58 -26.03 -9.01 -1.75
CA ALA A 58 -27.39 -9.30 -2.21
C ALA A 58 -27.76 -10.80 -2.16
N ARG A 59 -26.86 -11.68 -1.68
CA ARG A 59 -27.03 -13.14 -1.57
C ARG A 59 -27.30 -13.85 -2.91
N VAL A 60 -26.74 -13.33 -4.00
CA VAL A 60 -26.76 -14.01 -5.30
C VAL A 60 -25.84 -15.22 -5.24
N ASP A 61 -26.27 -16.35 -5.84
CA ASP A 61 -25.44 -17.55 -5.92
C ASP A 61 -24.13 -17.23 -6.68
N PRO A 62 -22.94 -17.57 -6.14
CA PRO A 62 -21.68 -17.30 -6.81
C PRO A 62 -21.57 -17.78 -8.26
N LYS A 63 -22.35 -18.79 -8.66
CA LYS A 63 -22.40 -19.30 -10.04
C LYS A 63 -23.17 -18.40 -11.00
N GLU A 64 -24.07 -17.57 -10.47
CA GLU A 64 -24.87 -16.61 -11.25
C GLU A 64 -24.18 -15.25 -11.36
N ILE A 65 -23.14 -15.01 -10.55
CA ILE A 65 -22.36 -13.76 -10.61
C ILE A 65 -21.53 -13.76 -11.90
N PRO A 66 -21.62 -12.68 -12.72
CA PRO A 66 -20.76 -12.50 -13.89
C PRO A 66 -19.28 -12.64 -13.53
N LEU A 67 -18.48 -13.16 -14.44
CA LEU A 67 -17.05 -13.35 -14.16
C LEU A 67 -16.34 -11.98 -14.08
N PRO A 68 -15.26 -11.84 -13.28
CA PRO A 68 -14.54 -10.56 -13.10
C PRO A 68 -14.15 -9.85 -14.41
N HIS A 69 -13.77 -10.61 -15.43
CA HIS A 69 -13.37 -10.06 -16.72
C HIS A 69 -14.55 -9.49 -17.53
N GLU A 70 -15.77 -9.97 -17.30
CA GLU A 70 -16.97 -9.46 -17.95
C GLU A 70 -17.29 -8.04 -17.48
N PHE A 71 -17.07 -7.75 -16.20
CA PHE A 71 -17.20 -6.40 -15.66
C PHE A 71 -16.18 -5.41 -16.24
N ILE A 72 -14.94 -5.85 -16.47
CA ILE A 72 -13.89 -4.99 -17.03
C ILE A 72 -14.20 -4.62 -18.48
N LEU A 73 -14.75 -5.56 -19.24
CA LEU A 73 -15.05 -5.37 -20.67
C LEU A 73 -16.39 -4.67 -20.91
N ASN A 74 -17.35 -4.81 -19.98
CA ASN A 74 -18.70 -4.25 -20.13
C ASN A 74 -18.93 -3.08 -19.16
N ARG A 75 -18.76 -1.86 -19.69
CA ARG A 75 -19.01 -0.62 -18.93
C ARG A 75 -20.46 -0.48 -18.47
N ASP A 76 -21.43 -1.00 -19.21
CA ASP A 76 -22.83 -0.86 -18.86
C ASP A 76 -23.17 -1.66 -17.60
N LEU A 77 -22.50 -2.81 -17.39
CA LEU A 77 -22.62 -3.60 -16.17
C LEU A 77 -22.01 -2.88 -14.95
N LEU A 78 -20.88 -2.18 -15.14
CA LEU A 78 -20.28 -1.33 -14.10
C LEU A 78 -21.22 -0.18 -13.72
N ALA A 79 -21.74 0.53 -14.73
CA ALA A 79 -22.59 1.70 -14.53
C ALA A 79 -23.94 1.37 -13.88
N GLN A 80 -24.43 0.13 -14.02
CA GLN A 80 -25.62 -0.33 -13.31
C GLN A 80 -25.39 -0.47 -11.80
N LEU A 81 -24.19 -0.88 -11.37
CA LEU A 81 -23.84 -1.05 -9.96
C LEU A 81 -23.37 0.26 -9.32
N TYR A 82 -22.55 1.01 -10.06
CA TYR A 82 -21.93 2.25 -9.63
C TYR A 82 -22.11 3.30 -10.74
N PRO A 83 -23.14 4.16 -10.64
CA PRO A 83 -23.52 5.09 -11.71
C PRO A 83 -22.40 6.03 -12.17
N SER A 84 -21.43 6.35 -11.32
CA SER A 84 -20.33 7.24 -11.68
C SER A 84 -19.42 6.70 -12.78
N PHE A 85 -19.37 5.38 -13.01
CA PHE A 85 -18.61 4.80 -14.12
C PHE A 85 -19.12 5.24 -15.50
N ALA A 86 -20.38 5.71 -15.60
CA ALA A 86 -20.91 6.29 -16.83
C ALA A 86 -20.20 7.61 -17.21
N GLU A 87 -19.72 8.38 -16.22
CA GLU A 87 -18.97 9.63 -16.44
C GLU A 87 -17.53 9.37 -16.97
N GLY A 88 -17.05 8.13 -16.84
CA GLY A 88 -15.72 7.71 -17.26
C GLY A 88 -14.60 8.43 -16.50
N ALA A 89 -13.47 8.66 -17.17
CA ALA A 89 -12.30 9.30 -16.59
C ALA A 89 -12.32 10.84 -16.67
N THR A 90 -13.37 11.44 -17.25
CA THR A 90 -13.44 12.90 -17.43
C THR A 90 -13.39 13.66 -16.08
N PRO A 91 -14.12 13.25 -15.03
CA PRO A 91 -14.03 13.89 -13.71
C PRO A 91 -12.63 13.80 -13.09
N PHE A 92 -11.87 12.74 -13.37
CA PHE A 92 -10.49 12.58 -12.90
C PHE A 92 -9.56 13.65 -13.49
N PHE A 93 -9.57 13.85 -14.81
CA PHE A 93 -8.70 14.83 -15.47
C PHE A 93 -9.08 16.29 -15.19
N THR A 94 -10.33 16.53 -14.81
CA THR A 94 -10.83 17.86 -14.41
C THR A 94 -10.76 18.10 -12.89
N LEU A 95 -10.24 17.13 -12.13
CA LEU A 95 -10.17 17.14 -10.66
C LEU A 95 -11.54 17.31 -9.96
N ASN A 96 -12.64 16.98 -10.64
CA ASN A 96 -13.97 16.92 -10.03
C ASN A 96 -14.21 15.55 -9.36
N LEU A 97 -13.39 15.25 -8.35
CA LEU A 97 -13.33 13.93 -7.71
C LEU A 97 -14.58 13.59 -6.87
N SER A 98 -15.44 14.58 -6.58
CA SER A 98 -16.70 14.39 -5.86
C SER A 98 -17.66 13.42 -6.57
N LYS A 99 -17.47 13.22 -7.87
CA LYS A 99 -18.24 12.31 -8.72
C LYS A 99 -18.02 10.82 -8.44
N TYR A 100 -16.90 10.46 -7.83
CA TYR A 100 -16.55 9.05 -7.54
C TYR A 100 -16.92 8.59 -6.12
N ALA A 101 -17.80 9.33 -5.43
CA ALA A 101 -18.18 9.07 -4.05
C ALA A 101 -19.09 7.84 -3.86
N ASP A 102 -19.54 7.18 -4.94
CA ASP A 102 -20.33 5.95 -4.89
C ASP A 102 -19.46 4.71 -4.62
N PHE A 103 -18.21 4.69 -5.09
CA PHE A 103 -17.27 3.58 -4.84
C PHE A 103 -16.03 3.97 -4.01
N LEU A 104 -15.70 5.26 -3.89
CA LEU A 104 -14.68 5.78 -2.95
C LEU A 104 -15.37 6.53 -1.81
N THR A 105 -15.76 5.81 -0.77
CA THR A 105 -16.52 6.38 0.35
C THR A 105 -15.62 6.74 1.54
N PHE A 106 -16.21 7.42 2.53
CA PHE A 106 -15.61 7.64 3.84
C PHE A 106 -16.70 7.51 4.91
N ARG A 107 -17.31 6.31 5.01
CA ARG A 107 -18.45 6.05 5.91
C ARG A 107 -18.00 5.89 7.35
N GLY A 108 -16.91 5.16 7.56
CA GLY A 108 -16.45 4.74 8.87
C GLY A 108 -17.32 3.62 9.48
N GLY A 109 -16.77 2.95 10.48
CA GLY A 109 -17.43 1.84 11.17
C GLY A 109 -17.44 0.53 10.37
N LEU A 110 -18.38 -0.36 10.72
CA LEU A 110 -18.55 -1.67 10.11
C LEU A 110 -19.81 -1.68 9.25
N ASP A 111 -19.78 -2.48 8.19
CA ASP A 111 -20.95 -2.84 7.42
C ASP A 111 -21.89 -3.68 8.31
N PRO A 112 -23.13 -3.22 8.58
CA PRO A 112 -24.05 -3.91 9.49
C PRO A 112 -24.49 -5.28 8.98
N VAL A 113 -24.31 -5.58 7.69
CA VAL A 113 -24.71 -6.86 7.09
C VAL A 113 -23.57 -7.89 7.20
N THR A 114 -22.34 -7.48 6.88
CA THR A 114 -21.19 -8.40 6.83
C THR A 114 -20.39 -8.44 8.13
N GLY A 115 -20.54 -7.43 8.99
CA GLY A 115 -19.72 -7.23 10.19
C GLY A 115 -18.27 -6.84 9.89
N GLY A 116 -17.90 -6.69 8.61
CA GLY A 116 -16.57 -6.27 8.16
C GLY A 116 -16.47 -4.76 7.94
N LEU A 117 -15.28 -4.29 7.56
CA LEU A 117 -15.09 -2.90 7.11
C LEU A 117 -15.71 -2.70 5.73
N TRP A 118 -16.19 -1.48 5.46
CA TRP A 118 -16.68 -1.11 4.13
C TRP A 118 -15.57 -1.25 3.09
N LEU A 119 -15.76 -2.11 2.10
CA LEU A 119 -14.77 -2.32 1.05
C LEU A 119 -14.49 -1.06 0.22
N THR A 120 -15.47 -0.16 0.12
CA THR A 120 -15.34 1.17 -0.50
C THR A 120 -14.45 2.11 0.31
N ASP A 121 -14.49 2.03 1.65
CA ASP A 121 -13.58 2.78 2.52
C ASP A 121 -12.17 2.18 2.48
N ILE A 122 -12.03 0.85 2.40
CA ILE A 122 -10.73 0.20 2.21
C ILE A 122 -10.11 0.61 0.88
N ALA A 123 -10.89 0.68 -0.20
CA ALA A 123 -10.44 1.15 -1.51
C ALA A 123 -9.93 2.60 -1.44
N HIS A 124 -10.71 3.48 -0.81
CA HIS A 124 -10.30 4.88 -0.62
C HIS A 124 -9.02 4.98 0.25
N HIS A 125 -8.91 4.18 1.31
CA HIS A 125 -7.70 4.11 2.12
C HIS A 125 -6.47 3.72 1.28
N HIS A 126 -6.57 2.68 0.45
CA HIS A 126 -5.46 2.25 -0.39
C HIS A 126 -5.08 3.29 -1.45
N LEU A 127 -6.05 4.00 -2.03
CA LEU A 127 -5.76 5.13 -2.91
C LEU A 127 -5.01 6.24 -2.18
N ALA A 128 -5.45 6.60 -0.97
CA ALA A 128 -4.81 7.64 -0.16
C ALA A 128 -3.36 7.27 0.20
N ILE A 129 -3.11 6.05 0.69
CA ILE A 129 -1.74 5.61 1.01
C ILE A 129 -0.89 5.45 -0.25
N ALA A 130 -1.48 5.07 -1.40
CA ALA A 130 -0.76 4.98 -2.67
C ALA A 130 -0.20 6.34 -3.07
N ILE A 131 -1.03 7.39 -3.03
CA ILE A 131 -0.61 8.77 -3.33
C ILE A 131 0.48 9.22 -2.33
N LEU A 132 0.27 8.95 -1.03
CA LEU A 132 1.24 9.30 0.01
C LEU A 132 2.61 8.66 -0.25
N PHE A 133 2.65 7.35 -0.53
CA PHE A 133 3.91 6.63 -0.76
C PHE A 133 4.55 6.95 -2.11
N LEU A 134 3.76 7.21 -3.15
CA LEU A 134 4.26 7.70 -4.44
C LEU A 134 4.97 9.04 -4.27
N ILE A 135 4.39 9.98 -3.52
CA ILE A 135 5.03 11.27 -3.25
C ILE A 135 6.27 11.08 -2.34
N ALA A 136 6.15 10.28 -1.27
CA ALA A 136 7.25 10.03 -0.34
C ALA A 136 8.48 9.41 -1.02
N GLY A 137 8.28 8.52 -2.00
CA GLY A 137 9.36 7.91 -2.77
C GLY A 137 10.07 8.84 -3.76
N HIS A 138 9.72 10.13 -3.82
CA HIS A 138 10.44 11.15 -4.59
C HIS A 138 11.21 12.13 -3.70
N MET A 139 11.29 11.88 -2.39
CA MET A 139 11.96 12.77 -1.44
C MET A 139 13.50 12.69 -1.54
N SER A 140 14.06 11.51 -1.81
CA SER A 140 15.52 11.29 -1.75
C SER A 140 16.20 11.66 -3.07
N ARG A 141 17.39 12.25 -2.97
CA ARG A 141 18.18 12.66 -4.13
C ARG A 141 18.77 11.46 -4.86
N THR A 142 18.59 11.42 -6.17
CA THR A 142 19.16 10.39 -7.06
C THR A 142 19.91 11.06 -8.23
N ASN A 143 20.06 10.37 -9.36
CA ASN A 143 20.87 10.81 -10.52
C ASN A 143 20.43 12.16 -11.13
N TRP A 144 19.20 12.59 -10.91
CA TRP A 144 18.68 13.88 -11.42
C TRP A 144 19.05 15.09 -10.57
N GLY A 145 19.79 14.91 -9.46
CA GLY A 145 20.32 15.99 -8.64
C GLY A 145 19.30 16.71 -7.75
N ILE A 146 18.01 16.40 -7.86
CA ILE A 146 16.91 16.96 -7.06
C ILE A 146 16.53 15.98 -5.94
N GLY A 147 16.27 16.50 -4.74
CA GLY A 147 15.87 15.75 -3.55
C GLY A 147 16.82 15.94 -2.38
N HIS A 148 16.68 15.12 -1.34
CA HIS A 148 17.47 15.20 -0.13
C HIS A 148 18.50 14.08 -0.03
N GLY A 149 19.73 14.41 0.39
CA GLY A 149 20.70 13.39 0.84
C GLY A 149 20.36 12.95 2.26
N ILE A 150 20.27 11.65 2.51
CA ILE A 150 19.89 11.15 3.84
C ILE A 150 20.97 11.50 4.87
N LYS A 151 22.24 11.41 4.47
CA LYS A 151 23.37 11.84 5.29
C LYS A 151 23.27 13.33 5.66
N ASP A 152 22.96 14.18 4.69
CA ASP A 152 22.83 15.64 4.90
C ASP A 152 21.71 15.95 5.90
N ILE A 153 20.55 15.27 5.77
CA ILE A 153 19.45 15.37 6.73
C ILE A 153 19.92 14.96 8.13
N LEU A 154 20.58 13.81 8.27
CA LEU A 154 21.01 13.29 9.57
C LEU A 154 22.00 14.24 10.26
N GLU A 155 23.01 14.72 9.53
CA GLU A 155 24.03 15.61 10.09
C GLU A 155 23.51 17.01 10.43
N ALA A 156 22.46 17.47 9.75
CA ALA A 156 21.81 18.74 10.06
C ALA A 156 21.01 18.70 11.38
N HIS A 157 20.57 17.53 11.83
CA HIS A 157 19.78 17.39 13.06
C HIS A 157 20.69 17.29 14.30
N LYS A 158 20.99 18.45 14.88
CA LYS A 158 21.75 18.60 16.14
C LYS A 158 21.00 19.50 17.12
N GLY A 159 20.97 19.09 18.38
CA GLY A 159 20.30 19.81 19.45
C GLY A 159 21.27 20.28 20.53
N PRO A 160 20.87 21.24 21.38
CA PRO A 160 21.73 21.79 22.44
C PRO A 160 22.16 20.74 23.48
N PHE A 161 21.40 19.65 23.63
CA PHE A 161 21.66 18.59 24.61
C PHE A 161 22.19 17.28 24.00
N THR A 162 22.26 17.16 22.67
CA THR A 162 22.56 15.87 22.00
C THR A 162 23.99 15.76 21.46
N GLY A 163 24.87 16.69 21.85
CA GLY A 163 26.28 16.67 21.45
C GLY A 163 26.46 16.73 19.94
N GLN A 164 27.06 15.69 19.35
CA GLN A 164 27.29 15.62 17.89
C GLN A 164 26.04 15.18 17.08
N GLY A 165 24.90 14.95 17.73
CA GLY A 165 23.66 14.54 17.06
C GLY A 165 23.80 13.20 16.35
N HIS A 166 23.31 13.09 15.11
CA HIS A 166 23.28 11.84 14.34
C HIS A 166 24.53 11.57 13.48
N LYS A 167 25.67 12.20 13.80
CA LYS A 167 26.91 11.99 13.04
C LYS A 167 27.33 10.51 13.07
N GLY A 168 27.62 9.94 11.90
CA GLY A 168 28.05 8.54 11.77
C GLY A 168 26.92 7.52 11.63
N LEU A 169 25.66 7.92 11.82
CA LEU A 169 24.53 6.99 11.75
C LEU A 169 24.29 6.45 10.34
N TYR A 170 24.46 7.31 9.32
CA TYR A 170 24.36 6.90 7.91
C TYR A 170 25.39 5.80 7.59
N GLU A 171 26.64 5.98 8.02
CA GLU A 171 27.71 5.01 7.83
C GLU A 171 27.42 3.70 8.54
N ILE A 172 26.93 3.74 9.79
CA ILE A 172 26.57 2.52 10.54
C ILE A 172 25.50 1.72 9.78
N LEU A 173 24.44 2.38 9.31
CA LEU A 173 23.33 1.70 8.63
C LEU A 173 23.69 1.23 7.22
N THR A 174 24.59 1.91 6.51
CA THR A 174 25.03 1.49 5.17
C THR A 174 26.11 0.42 5.19
N THR A 175 26.87 0.29 6.28
CA THR A 175 27.97 -0.68 6.38
C THR A 175 27.63 -1.94 7.18
N SER A 176 26.69 -1.87 8.13
CA SER A 176 26.32 -3.01 8.98
C SER A 176 24.93 -3.54 8.67
N TRP A 177 24.90 -4.75 8.07
CA TRP A 177 23.66 -5.50 7.87
C TRP A 177 22.97 -5.88 9.18
N HIS A 178 23.72 -6.13 10.25
CA HIS A 178 23.16 -6.42 11.57
C HIS A 178 22.45 -5.20 12.16
N ALA A 179 22.96 -3.98 11.89
CA ALA A 179 22.30 -2.76 12.33
C ALA A 179 20.94 -2.57 11.61
N GLN A 180 20.91 -2.74 10.28
CA GLN A 180 19.64 -2.71 9.54
C GLN A 180 18.68 -3.80 9.98
N LEU A 181 19.17 -5.04 10.13
CA LEU A 181 18.34 -6.16 10.56
C LEU A 181 17.72 -5.91 11.94
N SER A 182 18.50 -5.40 12.90
CA SER A 182 18.02 -5.09 14.24
C SER A 182 16.87 -4.07 14.23
N ILE A 183 17.02 -2.97 13.48
CA ILE A 183 15.97 -1.94 13.38
C ILE A 183 14.75 -2.49 12.64
N ASN A 184 14.95 -3.23 11.56
CA ASN A 184 13.85 -3.81 10.79
C ASN A 184 13.04 -4.81 11.63
N LEU A 185 13.70 -5.65 12.43
CA LEU A 185 13.03 -6.58 13.34
C LEU A 185 12.29 -5.86 14.46
N ALA A 186 12.87 -4.78 15.02
CA ALA A 186 12.17 -3.96 16.01
C ALA A 186 10.89 -3.36 15.43
N MET A 187 10.97 -2.74 14.25
CA MET A 187 9.82 -2.10 13.60
C MET A 187 8.74 -3.11 13.16
N LEU A 188 9.14 -4.21 12.51
CA LEU A 188 8.21 -5.24 12.06
C LEU A 188 7.59 -6.01 13.22
N GLY A 189 8.36 -6.28 14.28
CA GLY A 189 7.85 -6.91 15.49
C GLY A 189 6.79 -6.05 16.17
N SER A 190 7.04 -4.75 16.33
CA SER A 190 6.05 -3.81 16.86
C SER A 190 4.81 -3.70 15.98
N HIS A 191 4.97 -3.66 14.65
CA HIS A 191 3.84 -3.60 13.72
C HIS A 191 3.00 -4.90 13.76
N GLY A 192 3.64 -6.06 13.85
CA GLY A 192 2.95 -7.35 14.00
C GLY A 192 2.10 -7.41 15.27
N LEU A 193 2.61 -6.90 16.39
CA LEU A 193 1.85 -6.80 17.64
C LEU A 193 0.68 -5.83 17.52
N LEU A 194 0.86 -4.69 16.85
CA LEU A 194 -0.23 -3.76 16.60
C LEU A 194 -1.37 -4.43 15.81
N GLY A 195 -1.03 -5.20 14.77
CA GLY A 195 -2.01 -5.97 14.00
C GLY A 195 -2.78 -6.96 14.88
N TYR A 196 -2.09 -7.68 15.76
CA TYR A 196 -2.72 -8.61 16.71
C TYR A 196 -3.66 -7.90 17.71
N LEU A 197 -3.26 -6.74 18.23
CA LEU A 197 -4.06 -5.98 19.20
C LEU A 197 -5.27 -5.27 18.58
N LEU A 198 -5.19 -4.93 17.29
CA LEU A 198 -6.26 -4.23 16.57
C LEU A 198 -7.26 -5.17 15.89
N LEU A 199 -6.97 -6.46 15.76
CA LEU A 199 -7.94 -7.47 15.34
C LEU A 199 -8.75 -7.88 16.58
N PRO A 200 -10.04 -7.50 16.70
CA PRO A 200 -10.88 -8.05 17.75
C PRO A 200 -10.99 -9.56 17.55
N SER A 201 -11.15 -10.30 18.64
CA SER A 201 -11.43 -11.73 18.73
C SER A 201 -12.74 -12.14 18.03
N THR A 202 -12.86 -11.92 16.72
CA THR A 202 -13.98 -12.41 15.89
C THR A 202 -13.92 -13.91 15.67
N THR A 203 -12.82 -14.56 16.03
CA THR A 203 -12.70 -16.03 16.05
C THR A 203 -13.52 -16.69 17.16
N GLU A 204 -13.90 -16.00 18.25
CA GLU A 204 -14.75 -16.60 19.30
C GLU A 204 -16.26 -16.44 19.04
N ALA A 205 -16.68 -15.44 18.27
CA ALA A 205 -18.09 -15.21 18.00
C ALA A 205 -18.69 -16.14 16.91
N CYS A 206 -17.86 -16.74 16.04
CA CYS A 206 -18.34 -17.62 14.98
C CYS A 206 -18.55 -19.09 15.43
N PHE A 207 -18.11 -19.48 16.63
CA PHE A 207 -18.21 -20.85 17.15
C PHE A 207 -19.30 -21.07 18.21
N THR A 208 -20.13 -20.07 18.51
CA THR A 208 -21.15 -20.16 19.60
C THR A 208 -22.60 -20.02 19.13
N VAL A 209 -22.91 -20.34 17.87
CA VAL A 209 -24.31 -20.53 17.43
C VAL A 209 -24.42 -21.82 16.63
N ASN A 210 -24.52 -22.94 17.35
CA ASN A 210 -25.25 -24.15 16.98
C ASN A 210 -25.24 -25.13 18.16
N HIS A 211 -26.14 -24.88 19.11
CA HIS A 211 -26.77 -25.91 19.95
C HIS A 211 -28.22 -25.50 20.19
#